data_AF-A0A819MRD4-F1
#
_entry.id   AF-A0A819MRD4-F1
#
_cell.length_a   1.000
_cell.length_b   1.000
_cell.length_c   1.000
_cell.angle_alpha   90.00
_cell.angle_beta   90.00
_cell.angle_gamma   90.00
#
_symmetry.space_group_name_H-M   'P 1'
#
loop_
_entity.id
_entity.type
_entity.pdbx_description
1 polymer ?
#
loop_
_entity_poly.entity_id
_entity_poly.type
_entity_poly.pdbx_seq_one_letter_code
_entity_poly.pdbx_strand_id
1 'polypeptide(L)'
;IYFSSDVWILTNGIYSSITKLAGEINRTNPDPSQPIHFIGIASWGCVSSVEQLDVYGTNVIYNKPKTDERSFASNHVLLIFIDNDTKHEYGIHENVITNRIPVLLLEGTGGCCDLFVRCYHLYNERYTNVKSSDQTNEDPLTIKERK
;
A
#
# COMPACT_ATOMS: atom_id res chain seq x y z
N ILE A 1 -16.73 -11.46 0.50
CA ILE A 1 -15.49 -11.87 -0.20
C ILE A 1 -15.12 -13.20 0.41
N TYR A 2 -15.12 -14.29 -0.37
CA TYR A 2 -14.70 -15.60 0.10
C TYR A 2 -13.25 -15.80 -0.35
N PHE A 3 -12.37 -16.19 0.55
CA PHE A 3 -10.95 -16.38 0.25
C PHE A 3 -10.68 -17.86 0.08
N SER A 4 -10.24 -18.29 -1.10
CA SER A 4 -9.96 -19.72 -1.33
C SER A 4 -8.72 -20.25 -0.59
N SER A 5 -8.01 -19.40 0.17
CA SER A 5 -6.68 -19.67 0.72
C SER A 5 -6.42 -18.85 1.99
N ASP A 6 -5.42 -19.24 2.79
CA ASP A 6 -4.88 -18.40 3.87
C ASP A 6 -4.23 -17.15 3.28
N VAL A 7 -4.76 -15.97 3.64
CA VAL A 7 -4.30 -14.68 3.11
C VAL A 7 -3.59 -13.87 4.18
N TRP A 8 -2.40 -13.37 3.82
CA TRP A 8 -1.61 -12.46 4.64
C TRP A 8 -1.60 -11.07 3.98
N ILE A 9 -2.06 -10.07 4.72
CA ILE A 9 -2.13 -8.68 4.27
C ILE A 9 -1.14 -7.85 5.08
N LEU A 10 -0.20 -7.23 4.38
CA LEU A 10 0.78 -6.32 4.98
C LEU A 10 0.27 -4.88 4.85
N THR A 11 0.25 -4.15 5.96
CA THR A 11 -0.14 -2.72 5.99
C THR A 11 0.85 -1.91 6.82
N ASN A 12 0.68 -0.58 6.85
CA ASN A 12 1.56 0.33 7.60
C ASN A 12 1.45 0.24 9.14
N GLY A 13 0.67 -0.71 9.69
CA GLY A 13 0.51 -0.97 11.14
C GLY A 13 -0.12 0.14 11.99
N ILE A 14 -0.26 1.35 11.46
CA ILE A 14 -0.84 2.50 12.11
C ILE A 14 -2.35 2.53 11.82
N TYR A 15 -3.16 2.86 12.83
CA TYR A 15 -4.61 2.96 12.76
C TYR A 15 -5.07 4.24 12.03
N SER A 16 -4.71 4.32 10.75
CA SER A 16 -5.09 5.42 9.85
C SER A 16 -5.59 4.87 8.51
N SER A 17 -6.46 5.65 7.85
CA SER A 17 -6.91 5.44 6.46
C SER A 17 -7.23 3.98 6.09
N ILE A 18 -6.42 3.37 5.21
CA ILE A 18 -6.60 2.01 4.68
C ILE A 18 -6.57 0.95 5.77
N THR A 19 -5.76 1.15 6.82
CA THR A 19 -5.62 0.18 7.90
C THR A 19 -6.88 0.10 8.77
N LYS A 20 -7.66 1.20 8.87
CA LYS A 20 -9.00 1.17 9.50
C LYS A 20 -9.98 0.32 8.68
N LEU A 21 -9.96 0.50 7.35
CA LEU A 21 -10.81 -0.29 6.43
C LEU A 21 -10.48 -1.79 6.49
N ALA A 22 -9.20 -2.12 6.56
CA ALA A 22 -8.73 -3.49 6.79
C ALA A 22 -9.31 -4.13 8.06
N GLY A 23 -9.40 -3.37 9.16
CA GLY A 23 -10.04 -3.84 10.40
C GLY A 23 -11.53 -4.13 10.23
N GLU A 24 -12.25 -3.29 9.49
CA GLU A 24 -13.67 -3.52 9.18
C GLU A 24 -13.88 -4.77 8.31
N ILE A 25 -12.97 -5.06 7.37
CA ILE A 25 -13.01 -6.29 6.57
C ILE A 25 -12.93 -7.51 7.49
N ASN A 26 -12.02 -7.51 8.46
CA ASN A 26 -11.91 -8.62 9.42
C ASN A 26 -13.16 -8.78 10.30
N ARG A 27 -13.74 -7.66 10.74
CA ARG A 27 -14.99 -7.67 11.54
C ARG A 27 -16.18 -8.21 10.75
N THR A 28 -16.18 -8.01 9.43
CA THR A 28 -17.28 -8.40 8.53
C THR A 28 -17.03 -9.71 7.79
N ASN A 29 -15.87 -10.35 7.99
CA ASN A 29 -15.59 -11.66 7.41
C ASN A 29 -16.49 -12.71 8.08
N PRO A 30 -17.43 -13.32 7.35
CA PRO A 30 -18.41 -14.20 7.94
C PRO A 30 -17.88 -15.61 8.21
N ASP A 31 -16.72 -15.97 7.65
CA ASP A 31 -16.18 -17.34 7.71
C ASP A 31 -14.93 -17.42 8.59
N PRO A 32 -15.03 -17.92 9.84
CA PRO A 32 -13.89 -18.10 10.73
C PRO A 32 -12.93 -19.20 10.28
N SER A 33 -13.30 -20.05 9.32
CA SER A 33 -12.43 -21.08 8.75
C SER A 33 -11.44 -20.55 7.69
N GLN A 34 -11.58 -19.28 7.30
CA GLN A 34 -10.72 -18.58 6.34
C GLN A 34 -10.19 -17.28 6.96
N PRO A 35 -9.26 -17.38 7.92
CA PRO A 35 -8.73 -16.20 8.60
C PRO A 35 -7.91 -15.33 7.63
N ILE A 36 -8.11 -14.02 7.73
CA ILE A 36 -7.27 -13.04 7.06
C ILE A 36 -6.29 -12.52 8.12
N HIS A 37 -5.00 -12.76 7.89
CA HIS A 37 -3.94 -12.36 8.81
C HIS A 37 -3.40 -11.00 8.40
N PHE A 38 -3.46 -10.02 9.30
CA PHE A 38 -2.89 -8.70 9.06
C PHE A 38 -1.56 -8.55 9.81
N ILE A 39 -0.50 -8.20 9.07
CA ILE A 39 0.81 -7.82 9.62
C ILE A 39 0.98 -6.31 9.42
N GLY A 40 1.27 -5.60 10.51
CA GLY A 40 1.46 -4.16 10.50
C GLY A 40 2.94 -3.82 10.56
N ILE A 41 3.43 -3.04 9.62
CA ILE A 41 4.84 -2.60 9.57
C ILE A 41 4.85 -1.08 9.75
N ALA A 42 5.40 -0.61 10.86
CA ALA A 42 5.44 0.82 11.18
C ALA A 42 6.85 1.26 11.61
N SER A 43 7.21 2.51 11.36
CA SER A 43 8.41 3.09 11.93
C SER A 43 8.23 3.32 13.44
N TRP A 44 9.19 2.94 14.26
CA TRP A 44 9.13 3.08 15.72
C TRP A 44 8.84 4.52 16.15
N GLY A 45 9.56 5.49 15.58
CA GLY A 45 9.39 6.93 15.87
C GLY A 45 8.10 7.57 15.32
N CYS A 46 7.27 6.83 14.58
CA CYS A 46 5.98 7.31 14.08
C CYS A 46 4.80 6.90 14.96
N VAL A 47 5.01 6.00 15.91
CA VAL A 47 3.96 5.50 16.78
C VAL A 47 3.89 6.34 18.05
N SER A 48 2.67 6.72 18.41
CA SER A 48 2.40 7.33 19.70
C SER A 48 2.48 6.33 20.84
N SER A 49 2.92 6.82 22.01
CA SER A 49 3.00 6.03 23.23
C SER A 49 3.88 4.78 23.13
N VAL A 50 4.89 4.83 22.25
CA VAL A 50 5.82 3.72 22.01
C VAL A 50 6.68 3.40 23.23
N GLU A 51 6.88 4.39 24.13
CA GLU A 51 7.54 4.21 25.42
C GLU A 51 6.85 3.19 26.33
N GLN A 52 5.55 2.92 26.13
CA GLN A 52 4.85 1.86 26.85
C GLN A 52 5.37 0.47 26.46
N LEU A 53 5.94 0.34 25.25
CA LEU A 53 6.45 -0.90 24.67
C LEU A 53 7.96 -1.10 24.91
N ASP A 54 8.65 -0.16 25.54
CA ASP A 54 10.08 -0.23 25.83
C ASP A 54 10.37 -1.14 27.05
N VAL A 55 9.80 -2.34 27.02
CA VAL A 55 9.95 -3.39 28.03
C VAL A 55 10.09 -4.73 27.33
N TYR A 56 11.25 -5.37 27.52
CA TYR A 56 11.61 -6.59 26.79
C TYR A 56 11.10 -7.86 27.48
N GLY A 57 10.65 -8.83 26.67
CA GLY A 57 10.39 -10.20 27.11
C GLY A 57 9.19 -10.39 28.03
N THR A 58 8.29 -9.40 28.10
CA THR A 58 7.08 -9.47 28.93
C THR A 58 5.83 -9.10 28.12
N ASN A 59 4.67 -9.50 28.65
CA ASN A 59 3.39 -9.04 28.12
C ASN A 59 3.16 -7.59 28.58
N VAL A 60 2.88 -6.72 27.61
CA VAL A 60 2.64 -5.30 27.84
C VAL A 60 1.20 -4.97 27.45
N ILE A 61 0.53 -4.16 28.27
CA ILE A 61 -0.77 -3.58 27.93
C ILE A 61 -0.53 -2.23 27.28
N TYR A 62 -0.82 -2.14 25.99
CA TYR A 62 -0.76 -0.88 25.26
C TYR A 62 -2.08 -0.10 25.44
N ASN A 63 -2.00 1.05 26.11
CA ASN A 63 -3.14 1.93 26.29
C ASN A 63 -3.23 2.90 25.11
N LYS A 64 -4.06 2.55 24.13
CA LYS A 64 -4.31 3.36 22.93
C LYS A 64 -4.79 4.78 23.31
N PRO A 65 -4.08 5.84 22.91
CA PRO A 65 -4.55 7.20 23.07
C PRO A 65 -5.86 7.43 22.31
N LYS A 66 -6.86 8.04 22.96
CA LYS A 66 -8.22 8.18 22.40
C LYS A 66 -8.31 9.02 21.14
N THR A 67 -7.41 9.98 20.97
CA THR A 67 -7.46 11.00 19.91
C THR A 67 -6.30 10.90 18.93
N ASP A 68 -5.46 9.88 19.04
CA ASP A 68 -4.23 9.82 18.26
C ASP A 68 -4.33 8.86 17.07
N GLU A 69 -4.30 9.45 15.87
CA GLU A 69 -4.33 8.74 14.60
C GLU A 69 -3.04 7.94 14.31
N ARG A 70 -1.98 8.12 15.11
CA ARG A 70 -0.72 7.37 15.02
C ARG A 70 -0.66 6.15 15.93
N SER A 71 -1.77 5.80 16.57
CA SER A 71 -1.87 4.59 17.40
C SER A 71 -1.82 3.32 16.55
N PHE A 72 -1.44 2.19 17.15
CA PHE A 72 -1.54 0.88 16.49
C PHE A 72 -2.96 0.51 16.10
N ALA A 73 -3.03 -0.23 14.99
CA ALA A 73 -4.22 -0.95 14.58
C ALA A 73 -4.34 -2.25 15.38
N SER A 74 -5.48 -2.41 16.07
CA SER A 74 -5.72 -3.54 16.98
C SER A 74 -6.16 -4.83 16.27
N ASN A 75 -6.36 -4.77 14.96
CA ASN A 75 -6.81 -5.89 14.13
C ASN A 75 -5.65 -6.69 13.51
N HIS A 76 -4.41 -6.38 13.87
CA HIS A 76 -3.21 -7.06 13.42
C HIS A 76 -2.83 -8.19 14.37
N VAL A 77 -2.39 -9.31 13.81
CA VAL A 77 -1.89 -10.46 14.58
C VAL A 77 -0.41 -10.31 14.93
N LEU A 78 0.31 -9.46 14.19
CA LEU A 78 1.72 -9.16 14.37
C LEU A 78 1.98 -7.69 13.99
N LEU A 79 2.80 -7.02 14.79
CA LEU A 79 3.33 -5.69 14.49
C LEU A 79 4.86 -5.79 14.43
N ILE A 80 5.43 -5.22 13.38
CA ILE A 80 6.88 -5.12 13.15
C ILE A 80 7.24 -3.64 13.20
N PHE A 81 8.17 -3.29 14.07
CA PHE A 81 8.68 -1.93 14.17
C PHE A 81 10.05 -1.81 13.53
N ILE A 82 10.17 -0.83 12.64
CA ILE A 82 11.44 -0.43 12.04
C ILE A 82 11.97 0.76 12.83
N ASP A 83 13.04 0.54 13.58
CA ASP A 83 13.76 1.63 14.23
C ASP A 83 14.90 2.11 13.32
N ASN A 84 14.94 3.40 13.07
CA ASN A 84 15.95 4.06 12.25
C ASN A 84 16.56 5.28 12.97
N ASP A 85 16.40 5.36 14.30
CA ASP A 85 16.84 6.48 15.14
C ASP A 85 16.19 7.85 14.80
N THR A 86 15.16 7.89 13.94
CA THR A 86 14.45 9.13 13.59
C THR A 86 13.09 9.21 14.28
N LYS A 87 12.66 10.43 14.63
CA LYS A 87 11.31 10.70 15.14
C LYS A 87 10.47 11.34 14.06
N HIS A 88 9.27 10.80 13.86
CA HIS A 88 8.22 11.34 12.99
C HIS A 88 8.52 11.35 11.48
N GLU A 89 9.48 10.56 11.01
CA GLU A 89 9.74 10.41 9.58
C GLU A 89 8.99 9.23 8.96
N TYR A 90 8.23 9.52 7.91
CA TYR A 90 7.52 8.53 7.09
C TYR A 90 8.35 8.16 5.86
N GLY A 91 8.14 6.95 5.32
CA GLY A 91 8.64 6.60 3.99
C GLY A 91 10.01 5.92 3.95
N ILE A 92 10.42 5.25 5.04
CA ILE A 92 11.64 4.41 5.07
C ILE A 92 11.46 3.10 4.25
N HIS A 93 10.26 2.87 3.70
CA HIS A 93 9.94 1.66 2.95
C HIS A 93 10.46 1.73 1.49
N GLU A 94 11.03 0.62 1.03
CA GLU A 94 11.55 0.49 -0.34
C GLU A 94 10.46 0.51 -1.42
N ASN A 95 10.88 0.85 -2.64
CA ASN A 95 10.01 0.95 -3.82
C ASN A 95 9.58 -0.45 -4.33
N VAL A 96 8.28 -0.65 -4.52
CA VAL A 96 7.69 -1.93 -4.98
C VAL A 96 7.94 -2.22 -6.47
N ILE A 97 8.13 -1.19 -7.29
CA ILE A 97 8.26 -1.35 -8.76
C ILE A 97 9.63 -1.93 -9.12
N THR A 98 10.69 -1.54 -8.41
CA THR A 98 12.05 -2.04 -8.65
C THR A 98 12.16 -3.55 -8.38
N ASN A 99 11.33 -4.07 -7.49
CA ASN A 99 11.30 -5.48 -7.11
C ASN A 99 10.38 -6.35 -7.98
N ARG A 100 9.84 -5.80 -9.09
CA ARG A 100 8.93 -6.49 -10.02
C ARG A 100 7.69 -7.09 -9.34
N ILE A 101 7.23 -6.45 -8.27
CA ILE A 101 5.99 -6.83 -7.59
C ILE A 101 4.82 -6.29 -8.42
N PRO A 102 3.84 -7.13 -8.81
CA PRO A 102 2.65 -6.65 -9.51
C PRO A 102 1.89 -5.65 -8.65
N VAL A 103 1.48 -4.52 -9.25
CA VAL A 103 0.71 -3.47 -8.59
C VAL A 103 -0.69 -3.44 -9.17
N LEU A 104 -1.70 -3.54 -8.30
CA LEU A 104 -3.11 -3.32 -8.63
C LEU A 104 -3.50 -1.90 -8.20
N LEU A 105 -4.04 -1.11 -9.14
CA LEU A 105 -4.59 0.21 -8.88
C LEU A 105 -6.11 0.15 -8.95
N LEU A 106 -6.78 0.80 -8.00
CA LEU A 106 -8.24 0.85 -7.92
C LEU A 106 -8.73 2.22 -8.39
N GLU A 107 -9.42 2.24 -9.53
CA GLU A 107 -10.03 3.45 -10.08
C GLU A 107 -11.22 3.92 -9.22
N GLY A 108 -11.37 5.24 -9.11
CA GLY A 108 -12.42 5.88 -8.32
C GLY A 108 -12.08 6.02 -6.84
N THR A 109 -10.84 5.73 -6.45
CA THR A 109 -10.36 5.87 -5.07
C THR A 109 -9.72 7.23 -4.78
N GLY A 110 -9.52 8.06 -5.82
CA GLY A 110 -8.94 9.39 -5.72
C GLY A 110 -7.41 9.42 -5.70
N GLY A 111 -6.87 10.63 -5.55
CA GLY A 111 -5.44 10.87 -5.33
C GLY A 111 -4.53 10.31 -6.44
N CYS A 112 -3.49 9.57 -6.04
CA CYS A 112 -2.50 9.03 -6.96
C CYS A 112 -3.04 7.86 -7.80
N CYS A 113 -3.92 7.01 -7.26
CA CYS A 113 -4.48 5.87 -7.99
C CYS A 113 -5.18 6.33 -9.27
N ASP A 114 -6.10 7.29 -9.17
CA ASP A 114 -6.85 7.79 -10.31
C ASP A 114 -5.96 8.54 -11.32
N LEU A 115 -4.93 9.24 -10.83
CA LEU A 115 -3.94 9.87 -11.70
C LEU A 115 -3.19 8.83 -12.54
N PHE A 116 -2.69 7.76 -11.92
CA PHE A 116 -1.98 6.69 -12.63
C PHE A 116 -2.89 5.94 -13.60
N VAL A 117 -4.12 5.62 -13.19
CA VAL A 117 -5.12 4.98 -14.06
C VAL A 117 -5.39 5.85 -15.29
N ARG A 118 -5.59 7.16 -15.11
CA ARG A 118 -5.80 8.08 -16.23
C ARG A 118 -4.60 8.16 -17.17
N CYS A 119 -3.38 8.21 -16.63
CA CYS A 119 -2.17 8.16 -17.45
C CYS A 119 -2.06 6.85 -18.24
N TYR A 120 -2.43 5.72 -17.63
CA TYR A 120 -2.43 4.41 -18.28
C TYR A 120 -3.43 4.35 -19.43
N HIS A 121 -4.65 4.87 -19.26
CA HIS A 121 -5.63 4.97 -20.35
C HIS A 121 -5.11 5.82 -21.51
N LEU A 122 -4.58 7.01 -21.23
CA LEU A 122 -4.01 7.89 -22.25
C LEU A 122 -2.83 7.26 -22.99
N TYR A 123 -1.98 6.51 -22.28
CA TYR A 123 -0.89 5.76 -22.90
C TYR A 123 -1.41 4.71 -23.87
N ASN A 124 -2.39 3.91 -23.43
CA ASN A 124 -2.96 2.85 -24.26
C ASN A 124 -3.68 3.42 -25.48
N GLU A 125 -4.48 4.48 -25.33
CA GLU A 125 -5.13 5.15 -26.46
C GLU A 125 -4.13 5.62 -27.51
N ARG A 126 -3.02 6.24 -27.09
CA ARG A 126 -1.97 6.67 -28.02
C ARG A 126 -1.26 5.48 -28.67
N TYR A 127 -0.97 4.44 -27.90
CA TYR A 127 -0.27 3.27 -28.39
C TYR A 127 -1.12 2.45 -29.38
N THR A 128 -2.42 2.30 -29.12
CA THR A 128 -3.36 1.66 -30.06
C THR A 128 -3.52 2.50 -31.32
N ASN A 129 -3.58 3.82 -31.20
CA ASN A 129 -3.72 4.71 -32.36
C ASN A 129 -2.47 4.69 -33.27
N VAL A 130 -1.26 4.58 -32.69
CA VAL A 130 -0.02 4.42 -33.46
C VAL A 130 0.01 3.07 -34.20
N LYS A 131 -0.38 1.98 -33.53
CA LYS A 131 -0.46 0.67 -34.21
C LYS A 131 -1.49 0.61 -35.33
N SER A 132 -2.59 1.35 -35.21
CA SER A 132 -3.60 1.45 -36.28
C SER A 132 -3.18 2.36 -37.43
N SER A 133 -2.32 3.37 -37.19
CA SER A 133 -1.79 4.23 -38.25
C SER A 133 -0.65 3.60 -39.04
N ASP A 134 0.09 2.65 -38.45
CA ASP A 134 1.18 1.92 -39.13
C ASP A 134 0.67 0.86 -40.14
N GLN A 135 -0.66 0.69 -40.28
CA GLN A 135 -1.26 -0.19 -41.29
C GLN A 135 -1.86 0.55 -42.49
N THR A 136 -1.74 1.87 -42.56
CA THR A 136 -2.16 2.63 -43.76
C THR A 136 -1.10 3.64 -44.17
N ASN A 137 -0.40 3.27 -45.24
CA ASN A 137 0.39 4.08 -46.17
C ASN A 137 1.91 4.09 -46.01
N GLU A 138 2.51 3.95 -47.19
CA GLU A 138 3.91 3.75 -47.52
C GLU A 138 4.83 4.94 -47.20
N ASP A 139 6.12 4.58 -47.18
CA ASP A 139 7.38 5.31 -47.37
C ASP A 139 8.08 6.08 -46.22
N PRO A 140 9.35 5.72 -45.88
CA PRO A 140 10.11 6.30 -44.78
C PRO A 140 10.88 7.56 -45.22
N LEU A 141 10.32 8.73 -44.97
CA LEU A 141 11.03 10.01 -45.21
C LEU A 141 11.79 10.48 -43.96
N THR A 142 13.08 10.15 -43.96
CA THR A 142 14.23 11.00 -43.60
C THR A 142 14.16 11.81 -42.30
N ILE A 143 14.84 11.29 -41.26
CA ILE A 143 15.31 12.10 -40.14
C ILE A 143 16.40 13.04 -40.68
N LYS A 144 16.09 14.33 -40.85
CA LYS A 144 17.11 15.37 -40.96
C LYS A 144 17.52 15.79 -39.56
N GLU A 145 18.72 15.37 -39.16
CA GLU A 145 19.42 15.89 -37.98
C GLU A 145 19.58 17.41 -38.10
N ARG A 146 19.14 18.15 -37.06
CA ARG A 146 19.52 19.55 -36.87
C ARG A 146 20.81 19.58 -36.06
N LYS A 147 21.85 20.17 -36.67
CA LYS A 147 23.06 20.67 -36.01
C LYS A 147 22.73 21.77 -35.01
#